data_AF-A0A838KNP3-F1
#
_entry.id   AF-A0A838KNP3-F1
#
_cell.length_a   1.000
_cell.length_b   1.000
_cell.length_c   1.000
_cell.angle_alpha   90.00
_cell.angle_beta   90.00
_cell.angle_gamma   90.00
#
_symmetry.space_group_name_H-M   'P 1'
#
loop_
_entity.id
_entity.type
_entity.pdbx_description
1 polymer ?
#
loop_
_entity_poly.entity_id
_entity_poly.type
_entity_poly.pdbx_seq_one_letter_code
_entity_poly.pdbx_strand_id
1 'polypeptide(L)'
;ALRADAAQYSLRQGPAIAALQDAQLAVSSDVRDDDRWPDYGAQMNGLGIRAQAALVLRSGNQSVGALNLYSTRAEPFTVEALALARQYAGHASAAWDIIRRADRAPVPAQRPATARPLAS
;
A
#
# COMPACT_ATOMS: atom_id res chain seq x y z
N ALA A 1 -1.53 -6.64 12.37
CA ALA A 1 -1.56 -5.84 11.14
C ALA A 1 -1.75 -4.35 11.44
N LEU A 2 -2.97 -3.86 11.73
CA LEU A 2 -3.23 -2.41 11.90
C LEU A 2 -2.30 -1.67 12.89
N ARG A 3 -1.99 -2.27 14.04
CA ARG A 3 -1.05 -1.68 15.00
C ARG A 3 0.38 -1.59 14.45
N ALA A 4 0.81 -2.57 13.66
CA ALA A 4 2.11 -2.55 12.99
C ALA A 4 2.15 -1.50 11.87
N ASP A 5 1.07 -1.37 11.09
CA ASP A 5 0.94 -0.30 10.11
C ASP A 5 1.06 1.07 10.78
N ALA A 6 0.31 1.32 11.85
CA ALA A 6 0.35 2.57 12.61
C ALA A 6 1.74 2.87 13.23
N ALA A 7 2.44 1.84 13.70
CA ALA A 7 3.79 1.98 14.24
C ALA A 7 4.78 2.45 13.17
N GLN A 8 4.69 1.92 11.94
CA GLN A 8 5.57 2.34 10.84
C GLN A 8 5.45 3.84 10.54
N TYR A 9 4.22 4.37 10.50
CA TYR A 9 3.99 5.80 10.29
C TYR A 9 4.46 6.65 11.47
N SER A 10 4.12 6.25 12.70
CA SER A 10 4.47 7.00 13.91
C SER A 10 5.98 7.10 14.12
N LEU A 11 6.69 5.99 13.88
CA LEU A 11 8.14 5.90 14.06
C LEU A 11 8.92 6.34 12.82
N ARG A 12 8.24 6.49 11.67
CA ARG A 12 8.87 6.68 10.36
C ARG A 12 9.93 5.62 10.04
N GLN A 13 9.70 4.40 10.51
CA GLN A 13 10.58 3.25 10.36
C GLN A 13 9.78 2.05 9.83
N GLY A 14 10.48 1.05 9.33
CA GLY A 14 9.91 -0.22 8.91
C GLY A 14 9.78 -0.37 7.39
N PRO A 15 9.52 -1.61 6.93
CA PRO A 15 9.53 -1.95 5.51
C PRO A 15 8.62 -1.08 4.64
N ALA A 16 7.42 -0.70 5.09
CA ALA A 16 6.49 0.10 4.29
C ALA A 16 7.01 1.50 4.02
N ILE A 17 7.65 2.13 5.02
CA ILE A 17 8.24 3.46 4.86
C ILE A 17 9.42 3.40 3.89
N ALA A 18 10.30 2.41 4.06
CA ALA A 18 11.44 2.21 3.16
C ALA A 18 10.99 1.91 1.72
N ALA A 19 9.99 1.04 1.54
CA ALA A 19 9.43 0.73 0.23
C ALA A 19 8.86 1.96 -0.48
N LEU A 20 8.21 2.86 0.28
CA LEU A 20 7.69 4.13 -0.25
C LEU A 20 8.81 5.11 -0.63
N GLN A 21 9.89 5.17 0.16
CA GLN A 21 11.03 6.07 -0.07
C GLN A 21 11.84 5.65 -1.30
N ASP A 22 12.18 4.38 -1.40
CA ASP A 22 13.03 3.85 -2.47
C ASP A 22 12.21 3.41 -3.70
N ALA A 23 10.88 3.40 -3.57
CA ALA A 23 9.93 2.92 -4.57
C ALA A 23 10.23 1.50 -5.06
N GLN A 24 10.64 0.64 -4.12
CA GLN A 24 11.03 -0.77 -4.34
C GLN A 24 10.47 -1.67 -3.23
N LEU A 25 10.63 -2.99 -3.40
CA LEU A 25 10.33 -3.98 -2.36
C LEU A 25 11.29 -3.80 -1.18
N ALA A 26 10.75 -3.77 0.04
CA ALA A 26 11.53 -3.88 1.28
C ALA A 26 11.16 -5.17 2.01
N VAL A 27 12.16 -5.90 2.51
CA VAL A 27 11.97 -7.17 3.24
C VAL A 27 12.83 -7.21 4.49
N SER A 28 12.26 -7.74 5.56
CA SER A 28 12.96 -8.18 6.76
C SER A 28 12.53 -9.60 7.13
N SER A 29 13.49 -10.50 7.31
CA SER A 29 13.25 -11.87 7.78
C SER A 29 13.10 -11.97 9.30
N ASP A 30 13.61 -11.00 10.06
CA ASP A 30 13.26 -10.77 11.46
C ASP A 30 13.36 -9.27 11.76
N VAL A 31 12.22 -8.57 11.83
CA VAL A 31 12.13 -7.12 12.08
C VAL A 31 12.69 -6.71 13.43
N ARG A 32 12.82 -7.64 14.37
CA ARG A 32 13.33 -7.36 15.73
C ARG A 32 14.84 -7.31 15.78
N ASP A 33 15.49 -7.99 14.84
CA ASP A 33 16.95 -8.07 14.71
C ASP A 33 17.41 -7.26 13.48
N ASP A 34 16.57 -6.36 12.97
CA ASP A 34 16.85 -5.55 11.80
C ASP A 34 17.31 -4.14 12.21
N ASP A 35 18.63 -3.94 12.23
CA ASP A 35 19.27 -2.69 12.65
C ASP A 35 18.86 -1.47 11.81
N ARG A 36 18.23 -1.67 10.65
CA ARG A 36 17.67 -0.56 9.84
C ARG A 36 16.51 0.12 10.55
N TRP A 37 15.77 -0.60 11.41
CA TRP A 37 14.52 -0.14 12.04
C TRP A 37 14.40 -0.58 13.51
N PRO A 38 15.33 -0.19 14.39
CA PRO A 38 15.41 -0.70 15.75
C PRO A 38 14.17 -0.38 16.60
N ASP A 39 13.61 0.82 16.48
CA ASP A 39 12.43 1.21 17.27
C ASP A 39 11.16 0.49 16.78
N TYR A 40 11.08 0.27 15.47
CA TYR A 40 9.98 -0.51 14.89
C TYR A 40 10.05 -1.97 15.34
N GLY A 41 11.23 -2.58 15.25
CA GLY A 41 11.48 -3.95 15.71
C GLY A 41 11.09 -4.16 17.17
N ALA A 42 11.45 -3.22 18.04
CA ALA A 42 11.09 -3.25 19.46
C ALA A 42 9.56 -3.30 19.69
N GLN A 43 8.76 -2.55 18.92
CA GLN A 43 7.30 -2.59 19.03
C GLN A 43 6.68 -3.88 18.50
N MET A 44 7.32 -4.56 17.54
CA MET A 44 6.78 -5.79 16.94
C MET A 44 6.80 -6.98 17.90
N ASN A 45 7.65 -6.96 18.93
CA ASN A 45 7.68 -7.97 19.99
C ASN A 45 6.29 -8.19 20.62
N GLY A 46 5.61 -7.11 21.00
CA GLY A 46 4.29 -7.17 21.64
C GLY A 46 3.16 -7.61 20.69
N LEU A 47 3.42 -7.65 19.37
CA LEU A 47 2.45 -8.00 18.33
C LEU A 47 2.69 -9.40 17.75
N GLY A 48 3.76 -10.09 18.16
CA GLY A 48 4.13 -11.41 17.64
C GLY A 48 4.58 -11.41 16.17
N ILE A 49 4.86 -10.24 15.60
CA ILE A 49 5.32 -10.10 14.22
C ILE A 49 6.83 -10.30 14.20
N ARG A 50 7.30 -11.11 13.25
CA ARG A 50 8.69 -11.51 13.09
C ARG A 50 9.22 -11.11 11.73
N ALA A 51 8.61 -11.56 10.63
CA ALA A 51 9.02 -11.11 9.30
C ALA A 51 8.00 -10.13 8.70
N GLN A 52 8.48 -9.22 7.86
CA GLN A 52 7.62 -8.36 7.06
C GLN A 52 8.22 -8.08 5.69
N ALA A 53 7.37 -8.07 4.67
CA ALA A 53 7.68 -7.52 3.36
C ALA A 53 6.70 -6.40 3.01
N ALA A 54 7.16 -5.39 2.31
CA ALA A 54 6.33 -4.29 1.83
C ALA A 54 6.62 -4.01 0.35
N LEU A 55 5.56 -3.96 -0.45
CA LEU A 55 5.64 -3.65 -1.87
C LEU A 55 4.96 -2.32 -2.15
N VAL A 56 5.66 -1.42 -2.83
CA VAL A 56 5.06 -0.14 -3.24
C VAL A 56 3.92 -0.35 -4.23
N LEU A 57 2.82 0.36 -4.02
CA LEU A 57 1.73 0.51 -4.99
C LEU A 57 2.00 1.76 -5.82
N ARG A 58 2.00 1.64 -7.15
CA ARG A 58 2.39 2.72 -8.05
C ARG A 58 1.22 3.18 -8.93
N SER A 59 1.14 4.48 -9.13
CA SER A 59 0.25 5.12 -10.11
C SER A 59 1.09 6.02 -11.00
N GLY A 60 1.46 5.52 -12.18
CA GLY A 60 2.52 6.11 -12.99
C GLY A 60 3.82 6.23 -12.20
N ASN A 61 4.40 7.43 -12.14
CA ASN A 61 5.64 7.68 -11.40
C ASN A 61 5.43 7.89 -9.89
N GLN A 62 4.19 7.97 -9.40
CA GLN A 62 3.89 8.25 -7.99
C GLN A 62 3.68 6.96 -7.18
N SER A 63 4.21 6.94 -5.96
CA SER A 63 3.86 5.95 -4.93
C SER A 63 2.55 6.36 -4.28
N VAL A 64 1.55 5.47 -4.27
CA VAL A 64 0.21 5.75 -3.71
C VAL A 64 -0.09 4.97 -2.43
N GLY A 65 0.80 4.04 -2.06
CA GLY A 65 0.70 3.24 -0.86
C GLY A 65 1.68 2.08 -0.89
N ALA A 66 1.53 1.16 0.06
CA ALA A 66 2.29 -0.09 0.09
C ALA A 66 1.39 -1.27 0.50
N LEU A 67 1.62 -2.43 -0.12
CA LEU A 67 1.05 -3.71 0.30
C LEU A 67 1.99 -4.36 1.32
N ASN A 68 1.51 -4.57 2.54
CA ASN A 68 2.26 -5.22 3.62
C ASN A 68 1.94 -6.71 3.74
N LEU A 69 2.97 -7.52 3.92
CA LEU A 69 2.91 -8.92 4.28
C LEU A 69 3.59 -9.09 5.64
N TYR A 70 2.91 -9.77 6.57
CA TYR A 70 3.40 -10.00 7.92
C TYR A 70 3.48 -11.50 8.18
N SER A 71 4.52 -11.94 8.89
CA SER A 71 4.67 -13.32 9.38
C SER A 71 4.96 -13.31 10.87
N THR A 72 4.46 -14.31 11.58
CA THR A 72 4.80 -14.59 12.98
C THR A 72 6.05 -15.47 13.11
N ARG A 73 6.65 -15.88 11.98
CA ARG A 73 7.90 -16.64 11.92
C ARG A 73 9.02 -15.76 11.41
N ALA A 74 10.20 -15.93 12.01
CA ALA A 74 11.42 -15.28 11.57
C ALA A 74 12.06 -16.09 10.44
N GLU A 75 11.51 -15.94 9.24
CA GLU A 75 11.99 -16.63 8.06
C GLU A 75 11.88 -15.73 6.82
N PRO A 76 12.77 -15.89 5.84
CA PRO A 76 12.67 -15.17 4.57
C PRO A 76 11.36 -15.52 3.84
N PHE A 77 10.74 -14.52 3.21
CA PHE A 77 9.66 -14.78 2.26
C PHE A 77 10.21 -15.50 1.03
N THR A 78 9.52 -16.54 0.58
CA THR A 78 9.94 -17.29 -0.62
C THR A 78 9.79 -16.43 -1.88
N VAL A 79 10.51 -16.80 -2.93
CA VAL A 79 10.45 -16.12 -4.23
C VAL A 79 9.03 -16.16 -4.80
N GLU A 80 8.33 -17.29 -4.64
CA GLU A 80 6.96 -17.51 -5.09
C GLU A 80 5.98 -16.63 -4.31
N ALA A 81 6.12 -16.54 -2.99
CA ALA A 81 5.30 -15.69 -2.15
C ALA A 81 5.45 -14.21 -2.55
N LEU A 82 6.70 -13.75 -2.77
CA LEU A 82 6.97 -12.38 -3.22
C LEU A 82 6.50 -12.13 -4.66
N ALA A 83 6.56 -13.13 -5.54
CA ALA A 83 6.04 -13.04 -6.90
C ALA A 83 4.51 -12.89 -6.91
N LEU A 84 3.82 -13.68 -6.09
CA LEU A 84 2.37 -13.56 -5.91
C LEU A 84 2.00 -12.20 -5.29
N ALA A 85 2.74 -11.74 -4.28
CA ALA A 85 2.56 -10.42 -3.68
C ALA A 85 2.72 -9.29 -4.70
N ARG A 86 3.70 -9.39 -5.61
CA ARG A 86 3.88 -8.43 -6.72
C ARG A 86 2.67 -8.37 -7.65
N GLN A 87 2.06 -9.52 -7.96
CA GLN A 87 0.84 -9.56 -8.78
C GLN A 87 -0.33 -8.85 -8.07
N TYR A 88 -0.52 -9.11 -6.77
CA TYR A 88 -1.53 -8.41 -5.98
C TYR A 88 -1.27 -6.90 -5.87
N ALA A 89 -0.01 -6.48 -5.69
CA ALA A 89 0.36 -5.07 -5.70
C ALA A 89 0.04 -4.41 -7.06
N GLY A 90 0.24 -5.12 -8.17
CA GLY A 90 -0.15 -4.69 -9.51
C GLY A 90 -1.67 -4.50 -9.65
N HIS A 91 -2.46 -5.47 -9.21
CA HIS A 91 -3.92 -5.37 -9.23
C HIS A 91 -4.44 -4.21 -8.35
N ALA A 92 -3.90 -4.06 -7.13
CA ALA A 92 -4.28 -2.98 -6.23
C ALA A 92 -3.93 -1.60 -6.82
N SER A 93 -2.77 -1.49 -7.48
CA SER A 93 -2.36 -0.28 -8.20
C SER A 93 -3.32 0.06 -9.35
N ALA A 94 -3.72 -0.94 -10.15
CA ALA A 94 -4.68 -0.75 -11.23
C ALA A 94 -6.07 -0.35 -10.71
N ALA A 95 -6.54 -0.99 -9.64
CA ALA A 95 -7.81 -0.63 -8.98
C ALA A 95 -7.79 0.81 -8.46
N TRP A 96 -6.68 1.22 -7.82
CA TRP A 96 -6.48 2.60 -7.39
C TRP A 96 -6.56 3.59 -8.55
N ASP A 97 -5.92 3.27 -9.68
CA ASP A 97 -5.97 4.12 -10.88
C ASP A 97 -7.39 4.27 -11.44
N ILE A 98 -8.20 3.23 -11.41
CA ILE A 98 -9.61 3.28 -11.83
C ILE A 98 -10.40 4.21 -10.90
N ILE A 99 -10.28 4.04 -9.59
CA ILE A 99 -11.00 4.84 -8.59
C ILE A 99 -10.61 6.32 -8.71
N ARG A 100 -9.30 6.61 -8.77
CA ARG A 100 -8.78 7.98 -8.90
C ARG A 100 -9.26 8.69 -10.17
N ARG A 101 -9.47 7.95 -11.27
CA ARG A 101 -10.03 8.51 -12.51
C ARG A 101 -11.51 8.85 -12.36
N ALA A 102 -12.28 8.00 -11.68
CA ALA A 102 -13.69 8.24 -11.41
C ALA A 102 -13.90 9.49 -10.53
N ASP A 103 -13.08 9.67 -9.49
CA ASP A 103 -13.15 10.85 -8.60
C ASP A 103 -12.81 12.16 -9.31
N ARG A 104 -12.02 12.09 -10.40
CA ARG A 104 -11.60 13.26 -11.19
C ARG A 104 -12.47 13.51 -12.41
N ALA A 105 -13.44 12.65 -12.70
CA ALA A 105 -14.36 12.87 -13.79
C ALA A 105 -15.23 14.10 -13.46
N PRO A 106 -15.31 15.10 -14.35
CA PRO A 106 -16.23 16.21 -14.12
C PRO A 106 -17.65 15.68 -14.01
N VAL A 107 -18.43 16.21 -13.06
CA VAL A 107 -19.86 15.90 -12.94
C VAL A 107 -20.49 16.17 -14.31
N PRO A 108 -21.19 15.19 -14.93
CA PRO A 108 -21.81 15.41 -16.22
C PRO A 108 -22.76 16.60 -16.11
N ALA A 109 -22.54 17.63 -16.94
CA ALA A 109 -23.46 18.76 -17.01
C ALA A 109 -24.87 18.23 -17.30
N GLN A 110 -25.82 18.45 -16.40
CA GLN A 110 -27.22 18.15 -16.66
C GLN A 110 -27.62 18.95 -17.90
N ARG A 111 -27.95 18.23 -18.99
CA ARG A 111 -28.51 18.87 -20.17
C ARG A 111 -29.76 19.62 -19.73
N PRO A 112 -29.89 20.93 -20.01
CA PRO A 112 -31.11 21.64 -19.68
C PRO A 112 -32.28 20.93 -20.34
N ALA A 113 -33.34 20.69 -19.56
CA ALA A 113 -34.59 20.15 -20.07
C ALA A 113 -35.06 21.07 -21.21
N THR A 114 -35.04 20.56 -22.44
CA THR A 114 -35.56 21.29 -23.59
C THR A 114 -37.04 21.55 -23.36
N ALA A 115 -37.40 22.78 -23.02
CA ALA A 115 -38.78 23.22 -22.93
C ALA A 115 -39.45 22.99 -24.29
N ARG A 116 -40.48 22.15 -24.30
CA ARG A 116 -41.29 21.86 -25.49
C ARG A 116 -42.00 23.16 -25.90
N PRO A 117 -41.87 23.65 -27.14
CA PRO A 117 -42.58 24.86 -27.54
C PRO A 117 -44.09 24.58 -27.55
N LEU A 118 -44.86 25.45 -26.91
CA LEU A 118 -46.32 25.48 -27.02
C LEU A 118 -46.67 26.02 -28.41
N ALA A 119 -47.14 25.14 -29.30
CA ALA A 119 -47.74 25.54 -30.56
C ALA A 119 -49.10 26.20 -30.27
N SER A 120 -49.34 27.34 -30.94
CA SER A 120 -50.56 28.15 -30.88
C SER A 120 -51.74 27.52 -31.61
#